data_AF-A0A5N6NV27-F1
#
_entry.id   AF-A0A5N6NV27-F1
#
_cell.length_a   1.000
_cell.length_b   1.000
_cell.length_c   1.000
_cell.angle_alpha   90.00
_cell.angle_beta   90.00
_cell.angle_gamma   90.00
#
_symmetry.space_group_name_H-M   'P 1'
#
loop_
_entity.id
_entity.type
_entity.pdbx_description
1 polymer ?
#
loop_
_entity_poly.entity_id
_entity_poly.type
_entity_poly.pdbx_seq_one_letter_code
_entity_poly.pdbx_strand_id
1 'polypeptide(L)'
;MHADDNGSLILRKCIALLHSCATSIYKLQQIHAFSIRHGVPHSNPDIGKHLLFTLVSLAAPMSYAHKIFRQINNPNIFTWNTMIRGYAESENPKPAMDIHRNMRLFAVEPDTHTYPFLLKAIAKLIAVREGEEVHSVVIRNGFGSLVFVQNGLVHMYAACGRAESAHKLFDEMSERNLVTWNSVINGFVLNGRPNETLVLYRDMVEEGMEPDGFTLVSLLTACAELGASALGKRVHSYMFKVGLAENLHAANALLDLYAKTGNIIEAQKVFSEMKENSVVSWTTLIVGLAMNGFGVEAINLFKEMERKQLTPSEITFVGVLYALRNTMLQQGIQKSPGHSLVELGNRVYQFTMGDNSHPQSEDIYLKLMEITKLLRLEGYVPHIANVLADIEEEEKETALSFHSEKIAIAFMLINTPSRAPITVVKNLRIKLETLSHIQVSWVLASSNSLRCTAFVEIN
;
A
#
# COMPACT_ATOMS: atom_id res chain seq x y z
N MET A 1 -27.79 -52.60 15.33
CA MET A 1 -26.33 -52.82 15.35
C MET A 1 -25.63 -52.68 13.99
N HIS A 2 -26.30 -52.69 12.84
CA HIS A 2 -25.64 -52.56 11.51
C HIS A 2 -25.51 -51.13 10.95
N ALA A 3 -26.17 -50.13 11.53
CA ALA A 3 -26.16 -48.76 11.00
C ALA A 3 -24.89 -47.94 11.36
N ASP A 4 -24.37 -48.11 12.58
CA ASP A 4 -23.16 -47.40 13.05
C ASP A 4 -21.88 -47.85 12.33
N ASP A 5 -21.82 -49.13 11.92
CA ASP A 5 -20.63 -49.72 11.28
C ASP A 5 -20.46 -49.22 9.84
N ASN A 6 -21.58 -48.98 9.13
CA ASN A 6 -21.56 -48.46 7.78
C ASN A 6 -21.14 -46.98 7.74
N GLY A 7 -21.62 -46.16 8.69
CA GLY A 7 -21.23 -44.76 8.82
C GLY A 7 -19.73 -44.59 9.12
N SER A 8 -19.19 -45.44 10.00
CA SER A 8 -17.75 -45.50 10.32
C SER A 8 -16.90 -45.90 9.10
N LEU A 9 -17.36 -46.88 8.31
CA LEU A 9 -16.67 -47.30 7.09
C LEU A 9 -16.64 -46.20 6.01
N ILE A 10 -17.77 -45.52 5.81
CA ILE A 10 -17.89 -44.42 4.84
C ILE A 10 -16.98 -43.25 5.25
N LEU A 11 -16.95 -42.90 6.53
CA LEU A 11 -16.06 -41.87 7.07
C LEU A 11 -14.59 -42.18 6.76
N ARG A 12 -14.13 -43.40 7.06
CA ARG A 12 -12.75 -43.83 6.77
C ARG A 12 -12.42 -43.76 5.28
N LYS A 13 -13.35 -44.20 4.41
CA LYS A 13 -13.18 -44.10 2.95
C LYS A 13 -13.06 -42.64 2.49
N CYS A 14 -13.91 -41.75 2.99
CA CYS A 14 -13.85 -40.32 2.64
C CYS A 14 -12.52 -39.69 3.09
N ILE A 15 -12.04 -40.00 4.29
CA ILE A 15 -10.75 -39.52 4.79
C ILE A 15 -9.61 -40.03 3.90
N ALA A 16 -9.61 -41.32 3.54
CA ALA A 16 -8.61 -41.87 2.64
C ALA A 16 -8.62 -41.17 1.26
N LEU A 17 -9.80 -40.92 0.69
CA LEU A 17 -9.96 -40.19 -0.56
C LEU A 17 -9.47 -38.73 -0.47
N LEU A 18 -9.64 -38.07 0.68
CA LEU A 18 -9.09 -36.73 0.88
C LEU A 18 -7.56 -36.74 0.83
N HIS A 19 -6.91 -37.75 1.43
CA HIS A 19 -5.45 -37.84 1.42
C HIS A 19 -4.89 -38.28 0.06
N SER A 20 -5.59 -39.15 -0.68
CA SER A 20 -5.07 -39.71 -1.93
C SER A 20 -5.52 -39.00 -3.20
N CYS A 21 -6.67 -38.30 -3.19
CA CYS A 21 -7.34 -37.85 -4.41
C CYS A 21 -7.71 -36.37 -4.44
N ALA A 22 -7.68 -35.65 -3.31
CA ALA A 22 -8.07 -34.24 -3.26
C ALA A 22 -6.96 -33.30 -3.77
N THR A 23 -6.69 -33.39 -5.07
CA THR A 23 -5.70 -32.53 -5.76
C THR A 23 -6.27 -31.18 -6.20
N SER A 24 -7.58 -30.95 -6.02
CA SER A 24 -8.24 -29.69 -6.37
C SER A 24 -9.44 -29.43 -5.48
N ILE A 25 -9.84 -28.16 -5.38
CA ILE A 25 -11.00 -27.71 -4.61
C ILE A 25 -12.28 -28.42 -5.09
N TYR A 26 -12.42 -28.62 -6.41
CA TYR A 26 -13.58 -29.29 -6.99
C TYR A 26 -13.69 -30.76 -6.55
N LYS A 27 -12.58 -31.52 -6.60
CA LYS A 27 -12.57 -32.92 -6.14
C LYS A 27 -12.85 -33.02 -4.64
N LEU A 28 -12.30 -32.09 -3.85
CA LEU A 28 -12.58 -32.03 -2.42
C LEU A 28 -14.07 -31.79 -2.15
N GLN A 29 -14.69 -30.84 -2.86
CA GLN A 29 -16.13 -30.57 -2.75
C GLN A 29 -16.98 -31.79 -3.15
N GLN A 30 -16.56 -32.56 -4.16
CA GLN A 30 -17.22 -33.81 -4.51
C GLN A 30 -17.12 -34.85 -3.40
N ILE A 31 -15.95 -35.01 -2.78
CA ILE A 31 -15.76 -35.94 -1.64
C ILE A 31 -16.61 -35.50 -0.44
N HIS A 32 -16.66 -34.19 -0.16
CA HIS A 32 -17.50 -33.65 0.91
C HIS A 32 -19.00 -33.83 0.62
N ALA A 33 -19.46 -33.58 -0.61
CA ALA A 33 -20.85 -33.84 -0.99
C ALA A 33 -21.19 -35.33 -0.92
N PHE A 34 -20.26 -36.20 -1.32
CA PHE A 34 -20.39 -37.65 -1.22
C PHE A 34 -20.53 -38.10 0.24
N SER A 35 -19.70 -37.57 1.16
CA SER A 35 -19.77 -37.94 2.58
C SER A 35 -21.12 -37.56 3.20
N ILE A 36 -21.62 -36.36 2.89
CA ILE A 36 -22.94 -35.90 3.38
C ILE A 36 -24.06 -36.80 2.84
N ARG A 37 -24.04 -37.09 1.52
CA ARG A 37 -25.06 -37.94 0.88
C ARG A 37 -25.12 -39.34 1.46
N HIS A 38 -24.00 -39.85 1.96
CA HIS A 38 -23.90 -41.19 2.53
C HIS A 38 -23.97 -41.19 4.07
N GLY A 39 -24.48 -40.11 4.68
CA GLY A 39 -24.85 -40.09 6.09
C GLY A 39 -23.75 -39.67 7.06
N VAL A 40 -22.60 -39.17 6.59
CA VAL A 40 -21.61 -38.54 7.48
C VAL A 40 -22.13 -37.15 7.88
N PRO A 41 -22.35 -36.86 9.18
CA PRO A 41 -22.85 -35.56 9.60
C PRO A 41 -21.89 -34.43 9.23
N HIS A 42 -22.43 -33.28 8.80
CA HIS A 42 -21.64 -32.07 8.53
C HIS A 42 -20.90 -31.56 9.78
N SER A 43 -21.40 -31.89 10.97
CA SER A 43 -20.81 -31.53 12.25
C SER A 43 -19.74 -32.49 12.76
N ASN A 44 -19.42 -33.55 12.01
CA ASN A 44 -18.46 -34.55 12.42
C ASN A 44 -17.02 -33.95 12.46
N PRO A 45 -16.33 -33.96 13.62
CA PRO A 45 -15.03 -33.32 13.76
C PRO A 45 -13.90 -34.05 13.01
N ASP A 46 -14.01 -35.36 12.81
CA ASP A 46 -12.98 -36.15 12.14
C ASP A 46 -12.94 -35.90 10.64
N ILE A 47 -14.10 -35.84 9.97
CA ILE A 47 -14.11 -35.44 8.56
C ILE A 47 -13.79 -33.95 8.42
N GLY A 48 -14.32 -33.11 9.33
CA GLY A 48 -14.15 -31.67 9.31
C GLY A 48 -12.68 -31.24 9.36
N LYS A 49 -11.89 -31.80 10.28
CA LYS A 49 -10.45 -31.47 10.40
C LYS A 49 -9.66 -31.80 9.13
N HIS A 50 -9.97 -32.92 8.45
CA HIS A 50 -9.29 -33.32 7.22
C HIS A 50 -9.72 -32.47 6.02
N LEU A 51 -11.01 -32.13 5.92
CA LEU A 51 -11.51 -31.20 4.91
C LEU A 51 -10.84 -29.83 5.02
N LEU A 52 -10.79 -29.28 6.24
CA LEU A 52 -10.17 -27.98 6.50
C LEU A 52 -8.68 -27.99 6.20
N PHE A 53 -7.95 -28.99 6.68
CA PHE A 53 -6.51 -29.11 6.42
C PHE A 53 -6.21 -29.17 4.92
N THR A 54 -7.00 -29.94 4.18
CA THR A 54 -6.81 -30.09 2.73
C THR A 54 -7.15 -28.80 1.99
N LEU A 55 -8.23 -28.09 2.38
CA LEU A 55 -8.58 -26.79 1.80
C LEU A 55 -7.48 -25.75 2.00
N VAL A 56 -6.94 -25.65 3.23
CA VAL A 56 -5.85 -24.73 3.55
C VAL A 56 -4.57 -25.11 2.79
N SER A 57 -4.25 -26.40 2.71
CA SER A 57 -3.07 -26.88 1.96
C SER A 57 -3.15 -26.63 0.45
N LEU A 58 -4.37 -26.55 -0.11
CA LEU A 58 -4.61 -26.17 -1.50
C LEU A 58 -4.66 -24.65 -1.72
N ALA A 59 -4.39 -23.84 -0.69
CA ALA A 59 -4.55 -22.38 -0.72
C ALA A 59 -5.95 -21.94 -1.22
N ALA A 60 -6.98 -22.71 -0.87
CA ALA A 60 -8.34 -22.44 -1.31
C ALA A 60 -8.91 -21.17 -0.65
N PRO A 61 -9.87 -20.46 -1.30
CA PRO A 61 -10.56 -19.35 -0.66
C PRO A 61 -11.20 -19.77 0.68
N MET A 62 -10.89 -19.02 1.74
CA MET A 62 -11.29 -19.35 3.11
C MET A 62 -12.80 -19.32 3.37
N SER A 63 -13.60 -18.81 2.43
CA SER A 63 -15.07 -18.73 2.56
C SER A 63 -15.72 -20.11 2.74
N TYR A 64 -15.22 -21.14 2.04
CA TYR A 64 -15.74 -22.50 2.17
C TYR A 64 -15.24 -23.20 3.43
N ALA A 65 -13.95 -23.04 3.76
CA ALA A 65 -13.37 -23.55 4.99
C ALA A 65 -14.12 -23.00 6.22
N HIS A 66 -14.41 -21.70 6.26
CA HIS A 66 -15.15 -21.08 7.36
C HIS A 66 -16.57 -21.61 7.54
N LYS A 67 -17.26 -21.96 6.44
CA LYS A 67 -18.60 -22.58 6.50
C LYS A 67 -18.54 -23.97 7.13
N ILE A 68 -17.56 -24.79 6.74
CA ILE A 68 -17.34 -26.11 7.34
C ILE A 68 -16.98 -25.96 8.81
N PHE A 69 -16.07 -25.06 9.14
CA PHE A 69 -15.61 -24.84 10.50
C PHE A 69 -16.75 -24.51 11.48
N ARG A 70 -17.69 -23.64 11.08
CA ARG A 70 -18.86 -23.29 11.90
C ARG A 70 -19.82 -24.45 12.17
N GLN A 71 -19.75 -25.51 11.37
CA GLN A 71 -20.63 -26.67 11.52
C GLN A 71 -20.03 -27.74 12.43
N ILE A 72 -18.71 -27.77 12.61
CA ILE A 72 -18.01 -28.79 13.40
C ILE A 72 -18.40 -28.69 14.87
N ASN A 73 -18.83 -29.81 15.46
CA ASN A 73 -19.05 -29.91 16.89
C ASN A 73 -17.71 -30.08 17.62
N ASN A 74 -17.50 -29.30 18.68
CA ASN A 74 -16.32 -29.37 19.56
C ASN A 74 -14.99 -29.42 18.78
N PRO A 75 -14.67 -28.39 17.97
CA PRO A 75 -13.42 -28.36 17.23
C PRO A 75 -12.20 -28.45 18.17
N ASN A 76 -11.31 -29.39 17.89
CA ASN A 76 -10.07 -29.56 18.65
C ASN A 76 -9.02 -28.49 18.27
N ILE A 77 -7.92 -28.44 19.03
CA ILE A 77 -6.83 -27.48 18.83
C ILE A 77 -6.26 -27.49 17.40
N PHE A 78 -6.14 -28.67 16.78
CA PHE A 78 -5.68 -28.80 15.40
C PHE A 78 -6.61 -28.10 14.41
N THR A 79 -7.93 -28.24 14.58
CA THR A 79 -8.93 -27.57 13.73
C THR A 79 -8.86 -26.05 13.87
N TRP A 80 -8.72 -25.53 15.10
CA TRP A 80 -8.52 -24.10 15.34
C TRP A 80 -7.23 -23.58 14.69
N ASN A 81 -6.10 -24.25 14.94
CA ASN A 81 -4.80 -23.91 14.37
C ASN A 81 -4.81 -23.94 12.82
N THR A 82 -5.53 -24.89 12.23
CA THR A 82 -5.70 -24.97 10.78
C THR A 82 -6.44 -23.74 10.23
N MET A 83 -7.49 -23.28 10.91
CA MET A 83 -8.21 -22.07 10.50
C MET A 83 -7.37 -20.80 10.67
N ILE A 84 -6.62 -20.67 11.76
CA ILE A 84 -5.71 -19.54 12.00
C ILE A 84 -4.63 -19.51 10.90
N ARG A 85 -4.03 -20.66 10.57
CA ARG A 85 -3.08 -20.80 9.47
C ARG A 85 -3.68 -20.37 8.13
N GLY A 86 -4.85 -20.90 7.79
CA GLY A 86 -5.51 -20.59 6.53
C GLY A 86 -5.78 -19.09 6.36
N TYR A 87 -6.27 -18.44 7.42
CA TYR A 87 -6.46 -16.99 7.38
C TYR A 87 -5.15 -16.20 7.34
N ALA A 88 -4.12 -16.62 8.09
CA ALA A 88 -2.80 -15.99 8.07
C ALA A 88 -2.12 -16.05 6.69
N GLU A 89 -2.39 -17.11 5.91
CA GLU A 89 -1.88 -17.27 4.54
C GLU A 89 -2.75 -16.53 3.51
N SER A 90 -4.04 -16.34 3.78
CA SER A 90 -4.97 -15.64 2.88
C SER A 90 -4.69 -14.14 2.71
N GLU A 91 -5.36 -13.53 1.73
CA GLU A 91 -5.35 -12.08 1.47
C GLU A 91 -5.96 -11.27 2.63
N ASN A 92 -6.97 -11.81 3.30
CA ASN A 92 -7.63 -11.17 4.44
C ASN A 92 -7.32 -11.91 5.75
N PRO A 93 -6.26 -11.51 6.48
CA PRO A 93 -5.84 -12.15 7.73
C PRO A 93 -6.69 -11.77 8.94
N LYS A 94 -7.57 -10.76 8.85
CA LYS A 94 -8.38 -10.27 9.99
C LYS A 94 -9.13 -11.36 10.75
N PRO A 95 -9.79 -12.33 10.09
CA PRO A 95 -10.53 -13.37 10.79
C PRO A 95 -9.66 -14.31 11.64
N ALA A 96 -8.33 -14.38 11.41
CA ALA A 96 -7.43 -15.20 12.24
C ALA A 96 -7.49 -14.79 13.72
N MET A 97 -7.61 -13.48 13.99
CA MET A 97 -7.72 -12.96 15.35
C MET A 97 -9.06 -13.31 16.00
N ASP A 98 -10.15 -13.27 15.23
CA ASP A 98 -11.47 -13.66 15.72
C ASP A 98 -11.54 -15.17 16.00
N ILE A 99 -10.92 -15.99 15.15
CA ILE A 99 -10.77 -17.43 15.38
C ILE A 99 -9.97 -17.69 16.67
N HIS A 100 -8.85 -17.00 16.90
CA HIS A 100 -8.09 -17.11 18.16
C HIS A 100 -8.90 -16.66 19.39
N ARG A 101 -9.66 -15.56 19.30
CA ARG A 101 -10.55 -15.12 20.39
C ARG A 101 -11.61 -16.18 20.70
N ASN A 102 -12.26 -16.73 19.68
CA ASN A 102 -13.24 -17.78 19.83
C ASN A 102 -12.62 -19.06 20.44
N MET A 103 -11.44 -19.48 19.97
CA MET A 103 -10.70 -20.61 20.53
C MET A 103 -10.57 -20.51 22.06
N ARG A 104 -10.20 -19.33 22.57
CA ARG A 104 -10.11 -19.06 24.01
C ARG A 104 -11.47 -19.03 24.71
N LEU A 105 -12.51 -18.48 24.07
CA LEU A 105 -13.89 -18.50 24.61
C LEU A 105 -14.44 -19.92 24.76
N PHE A 106 -14.03 -20.84 23.89
CA PHE A 106 -14.33 -22.28 23.99
C PHE A 106 -13.38 -23.02 24.95
N ALA A 107 -12.59 -22.30 25.74
CA ALA A 107 -11.60 -22.84 26.69
C ALA A 107 -10.57 -23.79 26.05
N VAL A 108 -10.23 -23.56 24.77
CA VAL A 108 -9.13 -24.24 24.10
C VAL A 108 -7.89 -23.35 24.21
N GLU A 109 -6.88 -23.80 24.95
CA GLU A 109 -5.65 -23.04 25.15
C GLU A 109 -4.77 -23.04 23.87
N PRO A 110 -4.23 -21.89 23.45
CA PRO A 110 -3.23 -21.82 22.38
C PRO A 110 -1.99 -22.65 22.67
N ASP A 111 -1.43 -23.26 21.64
CA ASP A 111 -0.19 -24.04 21.70
C ASP A 111 0.91 -23.44 20.83
N THR A 112 2.05 -24.14 20.77
CA THR A 112 3.19 -23.80 19.94
C THR A 112 2.87 -23.66 18.45
N HIS A 113 1.82 -24.34 17.96
CA HIS A 113 1.40 -24.25 16.56
C HIS A 113 0.42 -23.09 16.32
N THR A 114 -0.18 -22.51 17.35
CA THR A 114 -1.06 -21.34 17.23
C THR A 114 -0.27 -20.06 16.92
N TYR A 115 0.78 -19.78 17.69
CA TYR A 115 1.43 -18.47 17.69
C TYR A 115 2.11 -18.06 16.39
N PRO A 116 2.87 -18.92 15.67
CA PRO A 116 3.55 -18.50 14.44
C PRO A 116 2.58 -17.95 13.39
N PHE A 117 1.42 -18.60 13.21
CA PHE A 117 0.41 -18.16 12.24
C PHE A 117 -0.38 -16.95 12.74
N LEU A 118 -0.70 -16.90 14.04
CA LEU A 118 -1.37 -15.75 14.62
C LEU A 118 -0.51 -14.48 14.52
N LEU A 119 0.77 -14.56 14.88
CA LEU A 119 1.72 -13.47 14.76
C LEU A 119 1.94 -13.04 13.31
N LYS A 120 1.96 -13.98 12.37
CA LYS A 120 1.97 -13.69 10.92
C LYS A 120 0.73 -12.90 10.48
N ALA A 121 -0.46 -13.28 10.96
CA ALA A 121 -1.69 -12.56 10.66
C ALA A 121 -1.68 -11.14 11.24
N ILE A 122 -1.22 -11.00 12.49
CA ILE A 122 -1.06 -9.70 13.17
C ILE A 122 -0.07 -8.80 12.43
N ALA A 123 1.07 -9.35 12.00
CA ALA A 123 2.08 -8.65 11.23
C ALA A 123 1.50 -8.09 9.91
N LYS A 124 0.74 -8.90 9.17
CA LYS A 124 0.06 -8.44 7.93
C LYS A 124 -0.97 -7.34 8.18
N LEU A 125 -1.56 -7.28 9.37
CA LEU A 125 -2.56 -6.26 9.76
C LEU A 125 -1.92 -5.03 10.41
N ILE A 126 -0.62 -5.07 10.71
CA ILE A 126 0.09 -4.01 11.44
C ILE A 126 -0.61 -3.74 12.81
N ALA A 127 -1.14 -4.82 13.42
CA ALA A 127 -1.98 -4.75 14.62
C ALA A 127 -1.14 -4.86 15.91
N VAL A 128 -0.32 -3.84 16.17
CA VAL A 128 0.72 -3.88 17.22
C VAL A 128 0.17 -4.16 18.63
N ARG A 129 -1.02 -3.65 18.97
CA ARG A 129 -1.62 -3.83 20.30
C ARG A 129 -2.01 -5.28 20.53
N GLU A 130 -2.65 -5.89 19.54
CA GLU A 130 -2.97 -7.31 19.55
C GLU A 130 -1.71 -8.18 19.58
N GLY A 131 -0.65 -7.74 18.90
CA GLY A 131 0.67 -8.38 18.96
C GLY A 131 1.27 -8.37 20.37
N GLU A 132 1.23 -7.23 21.06
CA GLU A 132 1.71 -7.07 22.44
C GLU A 132 0.88 -7.92 23.43
N GLU A 133 -0.45 -7.97 23.25
CA GLU A 133 -1.32 -8.87 24.03
C GLU A 133 -0.93 -10.34 23.83
N VAL A 134 -0.78 -10.78 22.58
CA VAL A 134 -0.38 -12.16 22.27
C VAL A 134 1.01 -12.48 22.80
N HIS A 135 1.96 -11.54 22.70
CA HIS A 135 3.30 -11.70 23.26
C HIS A 135 3.26 -11.91 24.79
N SER A 136 2.44 -11.16 25.52
CA SER A 136 2.27 -11.38 26.96
C SER A 136 1.75 -12.78 27.29
N VAL A 137 0.83 -13.32 26.46
CA VAL A 137 0.30 -14.68 26.62
C VAL A 137 1.36 -15.72 26.29
N VAL A 138 2.17 -15.51 25.25
CA VAL A 138 3.31 -16.39 24.91
C VAL A 138 4.26 -16.55 26.09
N ILE A 139 4.65 -15.44 26.72
CA ILE A 139 5.54 -15.46 27.89
C ILE A 139 4.86 -16.18 29.06
N ARG A 140 3.62 -15.81 29.39
CA ARG A 140 2.87 -16.40 30.50
C ARG A 140 2.69 -17.91 30.37
N ASN A 141 2.51 -18.40 29.14
CA ASN A 141 2.33 -19.82 28.86
C ASN A 141 3.66 -20.59 28.72
N GLY A 142 4.80 -19.92 28.92
CA GLY A 142 6.13 -20.56 28.90
C GLY A 142 6.70 -20.81 27.50
N PHE A 143 6.14 -20.20 26.47
CA PHE A 143 6.59 -20.39 25.07
C PHE A 143 7.61 -19.33 24.60
N GLY A 144 7.95 -18.36 25.45
CA GLY A 144 8.82 -17.22 25.08
C GLY A 144 10.28 -17.58 24.75
N SER A 145 10.74 -18.77 25.14
CA SER A 145 12.09 -19.29 24.86
C SER A 145 12.18 -20.11 23.57
N LEU A 146 11.05 -20.39 22.91
CA LEU A 146 11.01 -21.21 21.71
C LEU A 146 11.41 -20.37 20.48
N VAL A 147 12.53 -20.71 19.86
CA VAL A 147 13.12 -19.97 18.73
C VAL A 147 12.12 -19.67 17.61
N PHE A 148 11.26 -20.61 17.24
CA PHE A 148 10.25 -20.38 16.19
C PHE A 148 9.13 -19.41 16.60
N VAL A 149 8.81 -19.31 17.90
CA VAL A 149 7.87 -18.30 18.42
C VAL A 149 8.56 -16.95 18.49
N GLN A 150 9.80 -16.90 18.97
CA GLN A 150 10.62 -15.69 19.00
C GLN A 150 10.82 -15.11 17.59
N ASN A 151 11.11 -15.93 16.58
CA ASN A 151 11.18 -15.52 15.18
C ASN A 151 9.86 -14.87 14.71
N GLY A 152 8.72 -15.46 15.07
CA GLY A 152 7.39 -14.88 14.79
C GLY A 152 7.18 -13.53 15.47
N LEU A 153 7.66 -13.35 16.70
CA LEU A 153 7.58 -12.10 17.45
C LEU A 153 8.47 -11.01 16.85
N VAL A 154 9.73 -11.34 16.54
CA VAL A 154 10.69 -10.42 15.87
C VAL A 154 10.09 -9.92 14.55
N HIS A 155 9.60 -10.83 13.70
CA HIS A 155 8.94 -10.47 12.45
C HIS A 155 7.70 -9.60 12.68
N MET A 156 6.86 -9.94 13.67
CA MET A 156 5.64 -9.19 13.97
C MET A 156 5.94 -7.75 14.42
N TYR A 157 6.86 -7.56 15.37
CA TYR A 157 7.24 -6.22 15.83
C TYR A 157 7.86 -5.39 14.71
N ALA A 158 8.73 -6.00 13.90
CA ALA A 158 9.35 -5.32 12.79
C ALA A 158 8.32 -4.86 11.75
N ALA A 159 7.40 -5.75 11.34
CA ALA A 159 6.31 -5.41 10.42
C ALA A 159 5.36 -4.32 10.98
N CYS A 160 5.22 -4.26 12.31
CA CYS A 160 4.41 -3.25 13.00
C CYS A 160 5.12 -1.90 13.22
N GLY A 161 6.27 -1.66 12.59
CA GLY A 161 6.99 -0.40 12.76
C GLY A 161 7.83 -0.29 14.04
N ARG A 162 8.01 -1.39 14.79
CA ARG A 162 8.68 -1.42 16.09
C ARG A 162 10.06 -2.09 15.99
N ALA A 163 10.91 -1.59 15.10
CA ALA A 163 12.25 -2.13 14.85
C ALA A 163 13.09 -2.30 16.14
N GLU A 164 13.06 -1.32 17.04
CA GLU A 164 13.80 -1.40 18.32
C GLU A 164 13.30 -2.53 19.23
N SER A 165 11.99 -2.79 19.26
CA SER A 165 11.43 -3.91 20.02
C SER A 165 11.81 -5.25 19.39
N ALA A 166 11.83 -5.33 18.05
CA ALA A 166 12.28 -6.50 17.33
C ALA A 166 13.77 -6.78 17.58
N HIS A 167 14.61 -5.75 17.61
CA HIS A 167 16.04 -5.86 17.92
C HIS A 167 16.29 -6.30 19.36
N LYS A 168 15.55 -5.74 20.34
CA LYS A 168 15.67 -6.19 21.74
C LYS A 168 15.35 -7.68 21.90
N LEU A 169 14.29 -8.14 21.26
CA LEU A 169 13.97 -9.58 21.27
C LEU A 169 15.07 -10.40 20.61
N PHE A 170 15.62 -9.92 19.50
CA PHE A 170 16.76 -10.57 18.82
C PHE A 170 18.00 -10.66 19.74
N ASP A 171 18.31 -9.59 20.47
CA ASP A 171 19.42 -9.56 21.42
C ASP A 171 19.24 -10.55 22.58
N GLU A 172 18.01 -10.71 23.07
CA GLU A 172 17.64 -11.63 24.15
C GLU A 172 17.62 -13.11 23.73
N MET A 173 17.68 -13.43 22.44
CA MET A 173 17.69 -14.82 21.94
C MET A 173 19.03 -15.51 22.20
N SER A 174 18.98 -16.64 22.91
CA SER A 174 20.17 -17.48 23.16
C SER A 174 20.61 -18.28 21.93
N GLU A 175 19.68 -18.63 21.05
CA GLU A 175 19.93 -19.34 19.81
C GLU A 175 19.31 -18.55 18.65
N ARG A 176 20.13 -18.21 17.65
CA ARG A 176 19.70 -17.49 16.45
C ARG A 176 20.00 -18.37 15.25
N ASN A 177 19.00 -18.56 14.40
CA ASN A 177 19.18 -19.25 13.13
C ASN A 177 19.03 -18.29 11.96
N LEU A 178 19.20 -18.80 10.73
CA LEU A 178 19.09 -17.99 9.51
C LEU A 178 17.74 -17.27 9.41
N VAL A 179 16.65 -17.88 9.88
CA VAL A 179 15.32 -17.26 9.89
C VAL A 179 15.27 -16.07 10.86
N THR A 180 15.92 -16.19 12.02
CA THR A 180 16.04 -15.10 13.00
C THR A 180 16.76 -13.89 12.40
N TRP A 181 17.93 -14.12 11.78
CA TRP A 181 18.71 -13.09 11.09
C TRP A 181 17.95 -12.43 9.96
N ASN A 182 17.34 -13.22 9.07
CA ASN A 182 16.52 -12.69 7.98
C ASN A 182 15.34 -11.87 8.48
N SER A 183 14.70 -12.28 9.58
CA SER A 183 13.56 -11.54 10.16
C SER A 183 13.97 -10.18 10.69
N VAL A 184 15.09 -10.07 11.41
CA VAL A 184 15.56 -8.79 11.95
C VAL A 184 16.10 -7.89 10.83
N ILE A 185 16.93 -8.41 9.92
CA ILE A 185 17.50 -7.66 8.79
C ILE A 185 16.39 -7.08 7.90
N ASN A 186 15.45 -7.93 7.46
CA ASN A 186 14.31 -7.46 6.67
C ASN A 186 13.44 -6.47 7.45
N GLY A 187 13.33 -6.67 8.76
CA GLY A 187 12.64 -5.75 9.65
C GLY A 187 13.19 -4.34 9.60
N PHE A 188 14.51 -4.17 9.69
CA PHE A 188 15.15 -2.86 9.62
C PHE A 188 15.00 -2.21 8.23
N VAL A 189 15.08 -2.98 7.15
CA VAL A 189 14.80 -2.50 5.79
C VAL A 189 13.38 -1.94 5.68
N LEU A 190 12.37 -2.70 6.12
CA LEU A 190 10.96 -2.26 6.07
C LEU A 190 10.68 -1.01 6.91
N ASN A 191 11.56 -0.71 7.88
CA ASN A 191 11.45 0.46 8.75
C ASN A 191 12.31 1.65 8.26
N GLY A 192 12.90 1.58 7.06
CA GLY A 192 13.71 2.65 6.50
C GLY A 192 15.01 2.89 7.27
N ARG A 193 15.61 1.81 7.81
CA ARG A 193 16.86 1.82 8.58
C ARG A 193 17.96 1.05 7.84
N PRO A 194 18.37 1.50 6.63
CA PRO A 194 19.26 0.72 5.78
C PRO A 194 20.71 0.66 6.30
N ASN A 195 21.18 1.65 7.07
CA ASN A 195 22.53 1.60 7.66
C ASN A 195 22.64 0.48 8.70
N GLU A 196 21.66 0.38 9.59
CA GLU A 196 21.56 -0.68 10.60
C GLU A 196 21.37 -2.05 9.95
N THR A 197 20.69 -2.13 8.81
CA THR A 197 20.61 -3.36 8.01
C THR A 197 22.00 -3.85 7.61
N LEU A 198 22.90 -2.96 7.18
CA LEU A 198 24.27 -3.31 6.81
C LEU A 198 25.12 -3.73 8.02
N VAL A 199 24.87 -3.13 9.19
CA VAL A 199 25.49 -3.52 10.46
C VAL A 199 25.07 -4.93 10.84
N LEU A 200 23.76 -5.21 10.88
CA LEU A 200 23.22 -6.55 11.19
C LEU A 200 23.72 -7.61 10.22
N TYR A 201 23.88 -7.29 8.93
CA TYR A 201 24.47 -8.20 7.96
C TYR A 201 25.94 -8.52 8.26
N ARG A 202 26.74 -7.51 8.63
CA ARG A 202 28.13 -7.74 9.01
C ARG A 202 28.17 -8.66 10.23
N ASP A 203 27.36 -8.38 11.25
CA ASP A 203 27.31 -9.16 12.49
C ASP A 203 26.87 -10.61 12.20
N MET A 204 25.90 -10.82 11.31
CA MET A 204 25.49 -12.15 10.81
C MET A 204 26.67 -12.94 10.24
N VAL A 205 27.47 -12.31 9.38
CA VAL A 205 28.64 -12.95 8.73
C VAL A 205 29.76 -13.20 9.73
N GLU A 206 29.97 -12.28 10.69
CA GLU A 206 30.97 -12.42 11.76
C GLU A 206 30.62 -13.58 12.72
N GLU A 207 29.34 -13.84 12.95
CA GLU A 207 28.85 -15.03 13.67
C GLU A 207 28.88 -16.33 12.82
N GLY A 208 29.39 -16.27 11.58
CA GLY A 208 29.58 -17.43 10.71
C GLY A 208 28.30 -17.89 9.99
N MET A 209 27.26 -17.08 9.98
CA MET A 209 26.01 -17.39 9.27
C MET A 209 26.12 -17.01 7.79
N GLU A 210 25.84 -17.96 6.89
CA GLU A 210 25.86 -17.72 5.46
C GLU A 210 24.59 -16.98 4.98
N PRO A 211 24.71 -15.84 4.28
CA PRO A 211 23.59 -15.12 3.70
C PRO A 211 22.86 -15.94 2.63
N ASP A 212 21.52 -15.95 2.69
CA ASP A 212 20.67 -16.58 1.67
C ASP A 212 19.99 -15.54 0.76
N GLY A 213 19.12 -16.01 -0.14
CA GLY A 213 18.42 -15.10 -1.06
C GLY A 213 17.54 -14.05 -0.39
N PHE A 214 16.98 -14.35 0.78
CA PHE A 214 16.22 -13.34 1.54
C PHE A 214 17.16 -12.28 2.10
N THR A 215 18.31 -12.68 2.66
CA THR A 215 19.34 -11.74 3.11
C THR A 215 19.78 -10.82 1.97
N LEU A 216 20.08 -11.38 0.79
CA LEU A 216 20.55 -10.60 -0.36
C LEU A 216 19.51 -9.62 -0.88
N VAL A 217 18.22 -9.98 -0.90
CA VAL A 217 17.14 -9.05 -1.25
C VAL A 217 17.13 -7.87 -0.29
N SER A 218 17.17 -8.10 1.02
CA SER A 218 17.20 -7.03 2.02
C SER A 218 18.43 -6.13 1.87
N LEU A 219 19.59 -6.70 1.58
CA LEU A 219 20.82 -5.94 1.33
C LEU A 219 20.76 -5.08 0.08
N LEU A 220 20.24 -5.62 -1.03
CA LEU A 220 20.09 -4.89 -2.28
C LEU A 220 19.14 -3.70 -2.08
N THR A 221 18.02 -3.91 -1.37
CA THR A 221 17.09 -2.83 -1.02
C THR A 221 17.76 -1.76 -0.16
N ALA A 222 18.49 -2.14 0.90
CA ALA A 222 19.22 -1.19 1.73
C ALA A 222 20.27 -0.41 0.93
N CYS A 223 21.00 -1.07 0.03
CA CYS A 223 21.96 -0.40 -0.86
C CYS A 223 21.26 0.57 -1.82
N ALA A 224 20.08 0.22 -2.32
CA ALA A 224 19.29 1.05 -3.21
C ALA A 224 18.83 2.34 -2.50
N GLU A 225 18.36 2.22 -1.26
CA GLU A 225 17.94 3.35 -0.42
C GLU A 225 19.10 4.27 -0.04
N LEU A 226 20.28 3.71 0.21
CA LEU A 226 21.49 4.47 0.53
C LEU A 226 22.20 5.04 -0.71
N GLY A 227 21.80 4.68 -1.92
CA GLY A 227 22.56 4.98 -3.13
C GLY A 227 23.94 4.32 -3.18
N ALA A 228 24.16 3.24 -2.41
CA ALA A 228 25.44 2.59 -2.21
C ALA A 228 25.84 1.67 -3.38
N SER A 229 26.06 2.25 -4.57
CA SER A 229 26.31 1.51 -5.83
C SER A 229 27.47 0.51 -5.74
N ALA A 230 28.58 0.88 -5.09
CA ALA A 230 29.76 0.02 -4.97
C ALA A 230 29.47 -1.24 -4.12
N LEU A 231 28.75 -1.08 -3.00
CA LEU A 231 28.35 -2.21 -2.17
C LEU A 231 27.33 -3.08 -2.90
N GLY A 232 26.33 -2.46 -3.54
CA GLY A 232 25.34 -3.17 -4.34
C GLY A 232 25.95 -4.03 -5.45
N LYS A 233 27.00 -3.55 -6.14
CA LYS A 233 27.76 -4.35 -7.13
C LYS A 233 28.46 -5.57 -6.51
N ARG A 234 28.94 -5.46 -5.27
CA ARG A 234 29.51 -6.61 -4.53
C ARG A 234 28.44 -7.63 -4.20
N VAL A 235 27.27 -7.17 -3.75
CA VAL A 235 26.11 -8.04 -3.46
C VAL A 235 25.63 -8.72 -4.74
N HIS A 236 25.53 -8.00 -5.86
CA HIS A 236 25.23 -8.57 -7.18
C HIS A 236 26.23 -9.68 -7.56
N SER A 237 27.53 -9.44 -7.41
CA SER A 237 28.56 -10.45 -7.71
C SER A 237 28.42 -11.69 -6.84
N TYR A 238 28.06 -11.52 -5.56
CA TYR A 238 27.82 -12.63 -4.64
C TYR A 238 26.55 -13.40 -5.03
N MET A 239 25.47 -12.71 -5.37
CA MET A 239 24.20 -13.30 -5.83
C MET A 239 24.39 -14.27 -7.01
N PHE A 240 25.26 -13.92 -7.97
CA PHE A 240 25.62 -14.82 -9.07
C PHE A 240 26.40 -16.05 -8.61
N LYS A 241 27.35 -15.89 -7.68
CA LYS A 241 28.16 -17.00 -7.16
C LYS A 241 27.33 -18.05 -6.42
N VAL A 242 26.28 -17.61 -5.72
CA VAL A 242 25.38 -18.52 -4.98
C VAL A 242 24.19 -19.03 -5.81
N GLY A 243 24.21 -18.79 -7.13
CA GLY A 243 23.19 -19.33 -8.05
C GLY A 243 21.81 -18.68 -7.94
N LEU A 244 21.73 -17.45 -7.43
CA LEU A 244 20.46 -16.73 -7.25
C LEU A 244 20.10 -15.79 -8.41
N ALA A 245 20.85 -15.83 -9.51
CA ALA A 245 20.63 -14.97 -10.68
C ALA A 245 19.24 -15.17 -11.32
N GLU A 246 18.67 -16.37 -11.25
CA GLU A 246 17.33 -16.67 -11.80
C GLU A 246 16.19 -16.41 -10.81
N ASN A 247 16.48 -16.03 -9.56
CA ASN A 247 15.45 -15.77 -8.56
C ASN A 247 14.74 -14.44 -8.86
N LEU A 248 13.44 -14.50 -9.15
CA LEU A 248 12.62 -13.33 -9.50
C LEU A 248 12.66 -12.21 -8.45
N HIS A 249 12.65 -12.54 -7.15
CA HIS A 249 12.69 -11.55 -6.08
C HIS A 249 14.06 -10.87 -5.99
N ALA A 250 15.14 -11.65 -6.08
CA ALA A 250 16.49 -11.14 -6.08
C ALA A 250 16.78 -10.26 -7.31
N ALA A 251 16.33 -10.69 -8.49
CA ALA A 251 16.43 -9.91 -9.72
C ALA A 251 15.66 -8.59 -9.66
N ASN A 252 14.46 -8.58 -9.07
CA ASN A 252 13.70 -7.33 -8.83
C ASN A 252 14.40 -6.38 -7.87
N ALA A 253 15.00 -6.89 -6.78
CA ALA A 253 15.77 -6.07 -5.85
C ALA A 253 17.04 -5.51 -6.50
N LEU A 254 17.70 -6.30 -7.35
CA LEU A 254 18.86 -5.86 -8.12
C LEU A 254 18.50 -4.79 -9.16
N LEU A 255 17.35 -4.94 -9.81
CA LEU A 255 16.79 -3.96 -10.73
C LEU A 255 16.52 -2.62 -10.02
N ASP A 256 15.90 -2.67 -8.83
CA ASP A 256 15.64 -1.47 -8.00
C ASP A 256 16.93 -0.78 -7.56
N LEU A 257 17.94 -1.55 -7.15
CA LEU A 257 19.27 -1.03 -6.84
C LEU A 257 19.86 -0.23 -8.00
N TYR A 258 19.88 -0.80 -9.21
CA TYR A 258 20.49 -0.13 -10.35
C TYR A 258 19.68 1.08 -10.82
N ALA A 259 18.35 0.98 -10.76
CA ALA A 259 17.46 2.11 -11.03
C ALA A 259 17.72 3.28 -10.07
N LYS A 260 17.73 3.04 -8.75
CA LYS A 260 17.90 4.10 -7.73
C LYS A 260 19.32 4.64 -7.65
N THR A 261 20.33 3.85 -7.99
CA THR A 261 21.73 4.31 -8.07
C THR A 261 22.09 4.98 -9.40
N GLY A 262 21.11 5.12 -10.31
CA GLY A 262 21.26 5.80 -11.60
C GLY A 262 22.02 5.01 -12.68
N ASN A 263 22.32 3.74 -12.42
CA ASN A 263 22.98 2.87 -13.40
C ASN A 263 21.94 2.18 -14.31
N ILE A 264 21.24 3.00 -15.11
CA ILE A 264 20.10 2.57 -15.93
C ILE A 264 20.47 1.50 -16.96
N ILE A 265 21.69 1.52 -17.50
CA ILE A 265 22.15 0.52 -18.46
C ILE A 265 22.18 -0.87 -17.81
N GLU A 266 22.73 -0.99 -16.61
CA GLU A 266 22.72 -2.25 -15.87
C GLU A 266 21.30 -2.65 -15.44
N ALA A 267 20.44 -1.70 -15.08
CA ALA A 267 19.04 -1.98 -14.78
C ALA A 267 18.31 -2.61 -16.00
N GLN A 268 18.46 -2.01 -17.18
CA GLN A 268 17.88 -2.53 -18.43
C GLN A 268 18.45 -3.91 -18.78
N LYS A 269 19.75 -4.13 -18.57
CA LYS A 269 20.39 -5.43 -18.79
C LYS A 269 19.79 -6.50 -17.89
N VAL A 270 19.71 -6.25 -16.58
CA VAL A 270 19.07 -7.17 -15.62
C VAL A 270 17.65 -7.48 -16.06
N PHE A 271 16.85 -6.47 -16.40
CA PHE A 271 15.48 -6.67 -16.86
C PHE A 271 15.37 -7.55 -18.12
N SER A 272 16.30 -7.39 -19.07
CA SER A 272 16.33 -8.17 -20.31
C SER A 272 16.79 -9.62 -20.14
N GLU A 273 17.63 -9.90 -19.12
CA GLU A 273 18.15 -11.23 -18.81
C GLU A 273 17.18 -12.07 -17.96
N MET A 274 16.14 -11.46 -17.38
CA MET A 274 15.10 -12.16 -16.63
C MET A 274 14.27 -13.07 -17.55
N LYS A 275 14.12 -14.35 -17.17
CA LYS A 275 13.26 -15.31 -17.89
C LYS A 275 11.79 -14.91 -17.90
N GLU A 276 11.33 -14.34 -16.78
CA GLU A 276 9.98 -13.85 -16.59
C GLU A 276 10.04 -12.48 -15.91
N ASN A 277 9.33 -11.49 -16.47
CA ASN A 277 9.17 -10.18 -15.87
C ASN A 277 7.80 -10.10 -15.20
N SER A 278 7.76 -9.89 -13.89
CA SER A 278 6.51 -9.67 -13.17
C SER A 278 6.08 -8.21 -13.24
N VAL A 279 4.84 -7.90 -12.87
CA VAL A 279 4.34 -6.51 -12.74
C VAL A 279 5.33 -5.63 -11.97
N VAL A 280 5.94 -6.17 -10.91
CA VAL A 280 6.96 -5.48 -10.11
C VAL A 280 8.19 -5.12 -10.95
N SER A 281 8.72 -6.05 -11.76
CA SER A 281 9.87 -5.80 -12.64
C SER A 281 9.61 -4.64 -13.60
N TRP A 282 8.42 -4.62 -14.23
CA TRP A 282 8.01 -3.54 -15.14
C TRP A 282 7.88 -2.21 -14.41
N THR A 283 7.16 -2.20 -13.28
CA THR A 283 6.98 -1.00 -12.45
C THR A 283 8.33 -0.41 -12.03
N THR A 284 9.24 -1.23 -11.52
CA THR A 284 10.56 -0.79 -11.04
C THR A 284 11.36 -0.13 -12.16
N LEU A 285 11.42 -0.73 -13.35
CA LEU A 285 12.18 -0.15 -14.46
C LEU A 285 11.51 1.13 -15.01
N ILE A 286 10.17 1.17 -15.12
CA ILE A 286 9.44 2.36 -15.56
C ILE A 286 9.72 3.55 -14.61
N VAL A 287 9.59 3.32 -13.31
CA VAL A 287 9.87 4.35 -12.29
C VAL A 287 11.34 4.75 -12.32
N GLY A 288 12.24 3.78 -12.40
CA GLY A 288 13.69 4.02 -12.50
C GLY A 288 14.08 4.89 -13.69
N LEU A 289 13.58 4.58 -14.88
CA LEU A 289 13.79 5.37 -16.09
C LEU A 289 13.25 6.79 -15.92
N ALA A 290 12.03 6.91 -15.40
CA ALA A 290 11.37 8.20 -15.19
C ALA A 290 12.18 9.11 -14.25
N MET A 291 12.65 8.57 -13.11
CA MET A 291 13.47 9.27 -12.11
C MET A 291 14.84 9.71 -12.63
N ASN A 292 15.41 8.96 -13.58
CA ASN A 292 16.72 9.25 -14.15
C ASN A 292 16.67 10.04 -15.47
N GLY A 293 15.52 10.63 -15.81
CA GLY A 293 15.36 11.53 -16.96
C GLY A 293 15.05 10.83 -18.29
N PHE A 294 14.90 9.51 -18.29
CA PHE A 294 14.56 8.67 -19.45
C PHE A 294 13.04 8.54 -19.60
N GLY A 295 12.34 9.69 -19.63
CA GLY A 295 10.88 9.75 -19.59
C GLY A 295 10.21 9.12 -20.82
N VAL A 296 10.81 9.26 -22.00
CA VAL A 296 10.30 8.67 -23.25
C VAL A 296 10.44 7.15 -23.22
N GLU A 297 11.59 6.62 -22.79
CA GLU A 297 11.76 5.17 -22.62
C GLU A 297 10.76 4.60 -21.60
N ALA A 298 10.54 5.29 -20.48
CA ALA A 298 9.58 4.88 -19.46
C ALA A 298 8.15 4.75 -20.04
N ILE A 299 7.71 5.73 -20.83
CA ILE A 299 6.39 5.71 -21.49
C ILE A 299 6.28 4.59 -22.52
N ASN A 300 7.34 4.33 -23.29
CA ASN A 300 7.35 3.24 -24.26
C ASN A 300 7.29 1.87 -23.57
N LEU A 301 8.02 1.72 -22.46
CA LEU A 301 8.01 0.50 -21.66
C LEU A 301 6.64 0.24 -21.03
N PHE A 302 5.93 1.29 -20.58
CA PHE A 302 4.55 1.18 -20.13
C PHE A 302 3.60 0.68 -21.23
N LYS A 303 3.70 1.21 -22.45
CA LYS A 303 2.89 0.72 -23.59
C LYS A 303 3.16 -0.74 -23.91
N GLU A 304 4.41 -1.19 -23.76
CA GLU A 304 4.74 -2.60 -23.95
C GLU A 304 4.13 -3.48 -22.85
N MET A 305 4.14 -3.02 -21.59
CA MET A 305 3.47 -3.70 -20.48
C MET A 305 1.97 -3.89 -20.75
N GLU A 306 1.28 -2.85 -21.24
CA GLU A 306 -0.13 -2.92 -21.63
C GLU A 306 -0.37 -3.92 -22.77
N ARG A 307 0.51 -3.92 -23.78
CA ARG A 307 0.43 -4.88 -24.90
C ARG A 307 0.59 -6.32 -24.43
N LYS A 308 1.36 -6.56 -23.36
CA LYS A 308 1.49 -7.87 -22.71
C LYS A 308 0.32 -8.24 -21.79
N GLN A 309 -0.73 -7.41 -21.74
CA GLN A 309 -1.94 -7.60 -20.92
C GLN A 309 -1.64 -7.74 -19.41
N LEU A 310 -0.54 -7.13 -18.96
CA LEU A 310 -0.23 -7.02 -17.54
C LEU A 310 -0.98 -5.83 -16.96
N THR A 311 -1.66 -6.03 -15.84
CA THR A 311 -2.35 -4.95 -15.11
C THR A 311 -1.33 -4.05 -14.41
N PRO A 312 -1.21 -2.76 -14.78
CA PRO A 312 -0.33 -1.83 -14.09
C PRO A 312 -0.76 -1.61 -12.64
N SER A 313 0.21 -1.46 -11.75
CA SER A 313 -0.05 -1.07 -10.35
C SER A 313 -0.24 0.44 -10.23
N GLU A 314 -0.78 0.90 -9.09
CA GLU A 314 -0.87 2.33 -8.77
C GLU A 314 0.49 3.04 -8.86
N ILE A 315 1.56 2.36 -8.42
CA ILE A 315 2.93 2.86 -8.48
C ILE A 315 3.40 3.03 -9.93
N THR A 316 2.99 2.13 -10.84
CA THR A 316 3.30 2.29 -12.27
C THR A 316 2.73 3.60 -12.81
N PHE A 317 1.47 3.91 -12.48
CA PHE A 317 0.85 5.16 -12.94
C PHE A 317 1.54 6.40 -12.38
N VAL A 318 1.96 6.37 -11.11
CA VAL A 318 2.78 7.45 -10.53
C VAL A 318 4.08 7.64 -11.32
N GLY A 319 4.79 6.55 -11.62
CA GLY A 319 6.01 6.59 -12.44
C GLY A 319 5.79 7.15 -13.84
N VAL A 320 4.72 6.75 -14.52
CA VAL A 320 4.38 7.25 -15.87
C VAL A 320 3.97 8.72 -15.84
N LEU A 321 3.19 9.16 -14.85
CA LEU A 321 2.83 10.58 -14.68
C LEU A 321 4.07 11.43 -14.42
N TYR A 322 5.02 10.93 -13.63
CA TYR A 322 6.30 11.58 -13.41
C TYR A 322 7.12 11.68 -14.72
N ALA A 323 7.20 10.58 -15.49
CA ALA A 323 7.85 10.57 -16.80
C ALA A 323 7.23 11.56 -17.80
N LEU A 324 5.89 11.59 -17.87
CA LEU A 324 5.14 12.50 -18.73
C LEU A 324 5.41 13.96 -18.37
N ARG A 325 5.35 14.30 -17.08
CA ARG A 325 5.64 15.66 -16.59
C ARG A 325 7.06 16.08 -17.00
N ASN A 326 8.06 15.23 -16.76
CA ASN A 326 9.44 15.55 -17.09
C ASN A 326 9.66 15.69 -18.59
N THR A 327 9.03 14.82 -19.39
CA THR A 327 9.10 14.89 -20.86
C THR A 327 8.44 16.17 -21.39
N MET A 328 7.28 16.56 -20.84
CA MET A 328 6.60 17.81 -21.20
C MET A 328 7.48 19.02 -20.88
N LEU A 329 8.14 19.04 -19.71
CA LEU A 329 9.07 20.11 -19.33
C LEU A 329 10.29 20.18 -20.26
N GLN A 330 10.89 19.04 -20.61
CA GLN A 330 12.01 18.97 -21.57
C GLN A 330 11.62 19.47 -22.96
N GLN A 331 10.36 19.23 -23.38
CA GLN A 331 9.82 19.72 -24.65
C GLN A 331 9.36 21.19 -24.59
N GLY A 332 9.53 21.88 -23.45
CA GLY A 332 9.08 23.26 -23.27
C GLY A 332 7.56 23.41 -23.26
N ILE A 333 6.81 22.32 -23.10
CA ILE A 333 5.35 22.35 -23.01
C ILE A 333 4.99 22.96 -21.65
N GLN A 334 4.54 24.21 -21.67
CA GLN A 334 4.02 24.87 -20.49
C GLN A 334 2.52 24.63 -20.37
N LYS A 335 2.09 24.25 -19.17
CA LYS A 335 0.66 24.25 -18.83
C LYS A 335 0.19 25.71 -18.83
N SER A 336 -0.87 26.00 -19.57
CA SER A 336 -1.53 27.30 -19.50
C SER A 336 -2.01 27.55 -18.06
N PRO A 337 -1.58 28.65 -17.41
CA PRO A 337 -1.99 28.93 -16.05
C PRO A 337 -3.51 29.10 -15.97
N GLY A 338 -4.08 28.77 -14.81
CA GLY A 338 -5.46 29.13 -14.50
C GLY A 338 -5.57 30.64 -14.51
N HIS A 339 -6.49 31.18 -15.29
CA HIS A 339 -6.76 32.60 -15.38
C HIS A 339 -8.27 32.88 -15.30
N SER A 340 -8.56 34.09 -14.86
CA SER A 340 -9.91 34.62 -14.73
C SER A 340 -10.07 35.83 -15.63
N LEU A 341 -11.15 35.84 -16.40
CA LEU A 341 -11.50 36.91 -17.34
C LEU A 341 -12.69 37.69 -16.80
N VAL A 342 -12.64 39.01 -16.92
CA VAL A 342 -13.74 39.93 -16.61
C VAL A 342 -13.90 40.97 -17.70
N GLU A 343 -15.11 41.46 -17.90
CA GLU A 343 -15.42 42.45 -18.93
C GLU A 343 -15.84 43.78 -18.28
N LEU A 344 -15.15 44.86 -18.65
CA LEU A 344 -15.43 46.21 -18.17
C LEU A 344 -15.31 47.20 -19.33
N GLY A 345 -16.38 47.93 -19.64
CA GLY A 345 -16.38 48.98 -20.66
C GLY A 345 -15.97 48.48 -22.05
N ASN A 346 -16.48 47.30 -22.45
CA ASN A 346 -16.17 46.64 -23.74
C ASN A 346 -14.69 46.22 -23.91
N ARG A 347 -13.97 46.05 -22.79
CA ARG A 347 -12.62 45.46 -22.73
C ARG A 347 -12.62 44.25 -21.82
N VAL A 348 -11.87 43.23 -22.22
CA VAL A 348 -11.66 42.01 -21.42
C VAL A 348 -10.32 42.11 -20.69
N TYR A 349 -10.35 41.88 -19.39
CA TYR A 349 -9.18 41.85 -18.52
C TYR A 349 -8.92 40.41 -18.08
N GLN A 350 -7.65 40.02 -18.06
CA GLN A 350 -7.20 38.68 -17.67
C GLN A 350 -6.33 38.78 -16.42
N PHE A 351 -6.61 37.93 -15.45
CA PHE A 351 -5.84 37.82 -14.21
C PHE A 351 -5.37 36.40 -14.01
N THR A 352 -4.12 36.23 -13.58
CA THR A 352 -3.54 34.96 -13.14
C THR A 352 -3.34 34.94 -11.61
N MET A 353 -3.00 33.79 -11.03
CA MET A 353 -2.71 33.71 -9.59
C MET A 353 -1.47 34.54 -9.24
N GLY A 354 -1.58 35.46 -8.28
CA GLY A 354 -0.49 36.34 -7.87
C GLY A 354 -0.07 37.38 -8.93
N ASP A 355 -0.98 37.72 -9.84
CA ASP A 355 -0.70 38.67 -10.93
C ASP A 355 -0.49 40.09 -10.41
N ASN A 356 0.69 40.64 -10.68
CA ASN A 356 1.07 42.02 -10.35
C ASN A 356 1.32 42.87 -11.61
N SER A 357 0.97 42.38 -12.80
CA SER A 357 1.23 43.07 -14.06
C SER A 357 0.24 44.21 -14.36
N HIS A 358 -0.90 44.25 -13.66
CA HIS A 358 -1.93 45.26 -13.89
C HIS A 358 -1.56 46.63 -13.26
N PRO A 359 -1.79 47.78 -13.92
CA PRO A 359 -1.47 49.10 -13.36
C PRO A 359 -2.14 49.42 -12.01
N GLN A 360 -3.34 48.88 -11.77
CA GLN A 360 -4.07 49.01 -10.49
C GLN A 360 -3.78 47.87 -9.51
N SER A 361 -2.68 47.12 -9.68
CA SER A 361 -2.39 45.94 -8.86
C SER A 361 -2.45 46.26 -7.36
N GLU A 362 -1.80 47.33 -6.90
CA GLU A 362 -1.81 47.74 -5.49
C GLU A 362 -3.22 47.93 -4.93
N ASP A 363 -4.08 48.67 -5.65
CA ASP A 363 -5.48 48.90 -5.27
C ASP A 363 -6.28 47.59 -5.22
N ILE A 364 -6.06 46.69 -6.18
CA ILE A 364 -6.72 45.38 -6.25
C ILE A 364 -6.37 44.54 -5.04
N TYR A 365 -5.09 44.49 -4.65
CA TYR A 365 -4.66 43.74 -3.47
C TYR A 365 -5.15 44.36 -2.16
N LEU A 366 -5.21 45.70 -2.06
CA LEU A 366 -5.83 46.37 -0.92
C LEU A 366 -7.33 46.03 -0.80
N LYS A 367 -8.06 46.04 -1.92
CA LYS A 367 -9.48 45.68 -1.92
C LYS A 367 -9.69 44.20 -1.59
N LEU A 368 -8.80 43.33 -2.01
CA LEU A 368 -8.81 41.90 -1.68
C LEU A 368 -8.59 41.66 -0.18
N MET A 369 -7.70 42.40 0.46
CA MET A 369 -7.51 42.37 1.92
C MET A 369 -8.76 42.84 2.66
N GLU A 370 -9.41 43.91 2.19
CA GLU A 370 -10.67 44.41 2.73
C GLU A 370 -11.78 43.36 2.65
N ILE A 371 -12.00 42.77 1.47
CA ILE A 371 -13.00 41.71 1.24
C ILE A 371 -12.73 40.51 2.16
N THR A 372 -11.47 40.08 2.26
CA THR A 372 -11.09 38.92 3.09
C THR A 372 -11.37 39.20 4.57
N LYS A 373 -11.11 40.42 5.04
CA LYS A 373 -11.42 40.83 6.41
C LYS A 373 -12.92 40.82 6.68
N LEU A 374 -13.72 41.34 5.75
CA LEU A 374 -15.19 41.34 5.87
C LEU A 374 -15.76 39.90 5.87
N LEU A 375 -15.29 39.05 4.97
CA LEU A 375 -15.71 37.63 4.93
C LEU A 375 -15.41 36.91 6.25
N ARG A 376 -14.25 37.18 6.87
CA ARG A 376 -13.91 36.61 8.19
C ARG A 376 -14.84 37.08 9.31
N LEU A 377 -15.28 38.34 9.28
CA LEU A 377 -16.27 38.85 10.25
C LEU A 377 -17.63 38.17 10.11
N GLU A 378 -17.99 37.78 8.88
CA GLU A 378 -19.20 36.99 8.56
C GLU A 378 -19.02 35.47 8.79
N GLY A 379 -17.89 35.04 9.37
CA GLY A 379 -17.66 33.64 9.74
C GLY A 379 -17.05 32.75 8.65
N TYR A 380 -16.52 33.31 7.56
CA TYR A 380 -15.82 32.53 6.53
C TYR A 380 -14.48 31.96 7.06
N VAL A 381 -14.33 30.64 6.97
CA VAL A 381 -13.08 29.92 7.26
C VAL A 381 -12.53 29.30 5.97
N PRO A 382 -11.28 29.62 5.56
CA PRO A 382 -10.67 29.02 4.37
C PRO A 382 -10.51 27.50 4.49
N HIS A 383 -10.91 26.75 3.47
CA HIS A 383 -10.64 25.31 3.40
C HIS A 383 -9.21 25.02 2.93
N ILE A 384 -8.31 24.80 3.89
CA ILE A 384 -6.87 24.60 3.66
C ILE A 384 -6.56 23.21 3.07
N ALA A 385 -7.47 22.23 3.22
CA ALA A 385 -7.29 20.84 2.80
C ALA A 385 -6.99 20.66 1.30
N ASN A 386 -7.35 21.63 0.45
CA ASN A 386 -7.12 21.58 -1.00
C ASN A 386 -5.75 22.15 -1.43
N VAL A 387 -4.97 22.73 -0.50
CA VAL A 387 -3.61 23.21 -0.76
C VAL A 387 -2.63 22.08 -0.47
N LEU A 388 -2.33 21.29 -1.50
CA LEU A 388 -1.44 20.12 -1.44
C LEU A 388 0.06 20.51 -1.40
N ALA A 389 0.40 21.78 -1.19
CA ALA A 389 1.78 22.21 -1.03
C ALA A 389 2.27 21.95 0.39
N ASP A 390 3.52 21.51 0.53
CA ASP A 390 4.17 21.32 1.83
C ASP A 390 4.71 22.66 2.35
N ILE A 391 3.78 23.52 2.78
CA ILE A 391 4.02 24.86 3.32
C ILE A 391 3.27 25.02 4.65
N GLU A 392 3.67 25.98 5.48
CA GLU A 392 3.01 26.23 6.77
C GLU A 392 1.53 26.59 6.59
N GLU A 393 0.69 26.29 7.57
CA GLU A 393 -0.77 26.45 7.46
C GLU A 393 -1.19 27.91 7.20
N GLU A 394 -0.46 28.86 7.77
CA GLU A 394 -0.59 30.31 7.52
C GLU A 394 -0.21 30.69 6.08
N GLU A 395 0.80 30.02 5.50
CA GLU A 395 1.19 30.22 4.10
C GLU A 395 0.17 29.61 3.14
N LYS A 396 -0.48 28.50 3.51
CA LYS A 396 -1.58 27.91 2.73
C LYS A 396 -2.79 28.85 2.66
N GLU A 397 -3.17 29.48 3.78
CA GLU A 397 -4.22 30.49 3.79
C GLU A 397 -3.89 31.69 2.90
N THR A 398 -2.63 32.14 2.96
CA THR A 398 -2.15 33.27 2.16
C THR A 398 -2.16 32.93 0.67
N ALA A 399 -1.77 31.70 0.29
CA ALA A 399 -1.86 31.21 -1.09
C ALA A 399 -3.32 31.16 -1.63
N LEU A 400 -4.30 30.79 -0.78
CA LEU A 400 -5.72 30.81 -1.14
C LEU A 400 -6.31 32.22 -1.32
N SER A 401 -5.62 33.23 -0.81
CA SER A 401 -6.06 34.63 -0.90
C SER A 401 -5.82 35.18 -2.30
N PHE A 402 -4.78 34.73 -2.99
CA PHE A 402 -4.33 35.27 -4.29
C PHE A 402 -4.84 34.52 -5.53
N HIS A 403 -5.95 33.79 -5.40
CA HIS A 403 -6.57 33.13 -6.56
C HIS A 403 -7.03 34.14 -7.62
N SER A 404 -6.85 33.78 -8.89
CA SER A 404 -7.17 34.64 -10.04
C SER A 404 -8.60 35.17 -10.03
N GLU A 405 -9.58 34.41 -9.52
CA GLU A 405 -10.97 34.87 -9.40
C GLU A 405 -11.15 35.98 -8.39
N LYS A 406 -10.45 35.93 -7.25
CA LYS A 406 -10.60 36.95 -6.21
C LYS A 406 -9.96 38.26 -6.64
N ILE A 407 -8.82 38.18 -7.34
CA ILE A 407 -8.17 39.33 -7.98
C ILE A 407 -9.12 39.96 -9.01
N ALA A 408 -9.74 39.14 -9.85
CA ALA A 408 -10.72 39.59 -10.85
C ALA A 408 -11.96 40.24 -10.23
N ILE A 409 -12.50 39.69 -9.13
CA ILE A 409 -13.63 40.26 -8.38
C ILE A 409 -13.23 41.61 -7.75
N ALA A 410 -12.07 41.68 -7.09
CA ALA A 410 -11.58 42.90 -6.48
C ALA A 410 -11.40 44.03 -7.52
N PHE A 411 -10.83 43.70 -8.70
CA PHE A 411 -10.74 44.64 -9.82
C PHE A 411 -12.11 45.15 -10.26
N MET A 412 -13.09 44.26 -10.41
CA MET A 412 -14.45 44.65 -10.81
C MET A 412 -15.15 45.50 -9.74
N LEU A 413 -14.96 45.21 -8.46
CA LEU A 413 -15.53 45.99 -7.36
C LEU A 413 -14.94 47.40 -7.25
N ILE A 414 -13.68 47.61 -7.63
CA ILE A 414 -13.06 48.95 -7.68
C ILE A 414 -13.62 49.76 -8.85
N ASN A 415 -13.85 49.11 -9.99
CA ASN A 415 -14.08 49.80 -11.26
C ASN A 415 -15.54 49.78 -11.73
N THR A 416 -16.47 49.21 -10.96
CA THR A 416 -17.91 49.23 -11.26
C THR A 416 -18.71 49.99 -10.21
N PRO A 417 -19.86 50.59 -10.58
CA PRO A 417 -20.75 51.21 -9.61
C PRO A 417 -21.25 50.21 -8.56
N SER A 418 -21.54 50.69 -7.35
CA SER A 418 -22.16 49.87 -6.32
C SER A 418 -23.42 49.19 -6.87
N ARG A 419 -23.54 47.87 -6.62
CA ARG A 419 -24.62 46.98 -7.10
C ARG A 419 -24.61 46.64 -8.60
N ALA A 420 -23.55 46.96 -9.33
CA ALA A 420 -23.38 46.46 -10.69
C ALA A 420 -23.13 44.94 -10.69
N PRO A 421 -23.75 44.17 -11.62
CA PRO A 421 -23.51 42.73 -11.72
C PRO A 421 -22.08 42.45 -12.21
N ILE A 422 -21.39 41.49 -11.58
CA ILE A 422 -20.02 41.09 -11.93
C ILE A 422 -20.03 39.69 -12.54
N THR A 423 -19.44 39.56 -13.72
CA THR A 423 -19.26 38.28 -14.40
C THR A 423 -17.78 37.92 -14.46
N VAL A 424 -17.42 36.75 -13.96
CA VAL A 424 -16.04 36.23 -13.98
C VAL A 424 -16.05 34.89 -14.72
N VAL A 425 -15.19 34.75 -15.72
CA VAL A 425 -15.06 33.52 -16.51
C VAL A 425 -13.73 32.86 -16.19
N LYS A 426 -13.72 31.53 -15.96
CA LYS A 426 -12.49 30.78 -15.68
C LYS A 426 -12.20 29.75 -16.76
N ASN A 427 -10.92 29.57 -17.09
CA ASN A 427 -10.45 28.62 -18.10
C ASN A 427 -10.25 27.17 -17.58
N LEU A 428 -10.45 26.89 -16.29
CA LEU A 428 -10.27 25.56 -15.70
C LEU A 428 -11.61 24.81 -15.55
N ARG A 429 -11.65 23.54 -15.95
CA ARG A 429 -12.85 22.67 -15.93
C ARG A 429 -13.18 22.05 -14.55
N ILE A 430 -12.29 22.17 -13.56
CA ILE A 430 -12.49 21.56 -12.24
C ILE A 430 -12.33 22.63 -11.17
N LYS A 431 -13.41 22.90 -10.43
CA LYS A 431 -13.35 23.41 -9.06
C LYS A 431 -14.45 22.74 -8.24
N LEU A 432 -14.04 22.00 -7.20
CA LEU A 432 -14.85 21.89 -5.99
C LEU A 432 -14.69 23.24 -5.27
N GLU A 433 -15.77 24.01 -5.29
CA GLU A 433 -16.10 25.11 -4.38
C GLU A 433 -15.12 26.31 -4.29
N THR A 434 -15.63 27.48 -4.68
CA THR A 434 -15.22 28.73 -4.02
C THR A 434 -16.44 29.64 -3.95
N LEU A 435 -16.83 29.99 -2.71
CA LEU A 435 -17.81 31.03 -2.30
C LEU A 435 -19.24 30.53 -2.06
N SER A 436 -19.48 29.87 -0.91
CA SER A 436 -20.82 29.53 -0.39
C SER A 436 -21.62 30.73 0.14
N HIS A 437 -21.02 31.92 0.26
CA HIS A 437 -21.64 33.11 0.88
C HIS A 437 -21.82 34.30 -0.08
N ILE A 438 -21.58 34.12 -1.39
CA ILE A 438 -21.96 35.07 -2.44
C ILE A 438 -23.05 34.36 -3.26
N GLN A 439 -24.18 35.01 -3.51
CA GLN A 439 -25.25 34.44 -4.33
C GLN A 439 -24.77 34.34 -5.79
N VAL A 440 -24.19 33.19 -6.15
CA VAL A 440 -23.71 32.88 -7.50
C VAL A 440 -24.73 31.98 -8.20
N SER A 441 -25.35 32.48 -9.27
CA SER A 441 -26.24 31.70 -10.12
C SER A 441 -25.44 31.12 -11.29
N TRP A 442 -25.39 29.79 -11.38
CA TRP A 442 -24.60 29.07 -12.38
C TRP A 442 -25.40 28.87 -13.68
N VAL A 443 -24.85 29.32 -14.82
CA VAL A 443 -25.40 28.98 -16.14
C VAL A 443 -24.31 28.30 -16.97
N LEU A 444 -24.54 27.03 -17.31
CA LEU A 444 -23.69 26.29 -18.25
C LEU A 444 -23.93 26.83 -19.66
N ALA A 445 -22.90 27.39 -20.29
CA ALA A 445 -22.94 27.78 -21.70
C ALA A 445 -21.71 27.25 -22.46
N SER A 446 -21.97 26.24 -23.29
CA SER A 446 -21.19 25.66 -24.40
C SER A 446 -19.69 25.31 -24.19
N SER A 447 -19.17 24.52 -25.13
CA SER A 447 -18.31 23.34 -24.93
C SER A 447 -16.87 23.54 -24.41
N ASN A 448 -16.42 24.73 -24.01
CA ASN A 448 -15.03 24.95 -23.60
C ASN A 448 -14.78 25.92 -22.41
N SER A 449 -15.80 26.42 -21.72
CA SER A 449 -15.61 27.34 -20.58
C SER A 449 -16.73 27.26 -19.53
N LEU A 450 -16.40 27.44 -18.25
CA LEU A 450 -17.39 27.70 -17.19
C LEU A 450 -17.57 29.22 -17.05
N ARG A 451 -18.80 29.72 -17.24
CA ARG A 451 -19.17 31.12 -16.97
C ARG A 451 -19.81 31.22 -15.58
N CYS A 452 -19.28 32.10 -14.72
CA CYS A 452 -19.90 32.45 -13.45
C CYS A 452 -20.44 33.88 -13.52
N THR A 453 -21.73 34.05 -13.25
CA THR A 453 -22.33 35.36 -12.98
C THR A 453 -22.65 35.42 -11.50
N ALA A 454 -22.02 36.35 -10.77
CA ALA A 454 -22.23 36.54 -9.35
C ALA A 454 -22.92 37.89 -9.10
N PHE A 455 -23.93 37.90 -8.24
CA PHE A 455 -24.45 39.13 -7.67
C PHE A 455 -23.72 39.36 -6.35
N VAL A 456 -22.86 40.36 -6.31
CA VAL A 456 -22.12 40.71 -5.09
C VAL A 456 -22.85 41.86 -4.41
N GLU A 457 -23.68 41.54 -3.41
CA GLU A 457 -24.20 42.51 -2.46
C GLU A 457 -23.21 42.63 -1.29
N ILE A 458 -22.55 43.78 -1.16
CA ILE A 458 -21.82 44.17 0.05
C ILE A 458 -22.64 45.29 0.66
N ASN A 459 -23.24 45.06 1.83
CA ASN A 459 -23.90 46.11 2.62
C ASN A 459 -22.87 46.98 3.32
#